data_AF-A0A660MLE3-F1
#
_entry.id   AF-A0A660MLE3-F1
#
_cell.length_a   1.000
_cell.length_b   1.000
_cell.length_c   1.000
_cell.angle_alpha   90.00
_cell.angle_beta   90.00
_cell.angle_gamma   90.00
#
_symmetry.space_group_name_H-M   'P 1'
#
loop_
_entity.id
_entity.type
_entity.pdbx_description
1 polymer ?
#
loop_
_entity_poly.entity_id
_entity_poly.type
_entity_poly.pdbx_seq_one_letter_code
_entity_poly.pdbx_strand_id
1 'polypeptide(L)'
;MPYPQAMRERAIAAHLEQGMKKIEVCRIFGIQRRTFDEWLRAYEKEGRTYAKAKYQQGHSHHVEDIEAFRLFLEEPPFNTIYDLHPL
;
A
#
# COMPACT_ATOMS: atom_id res chain seq x y z
N MET A 1 7.23 -11.08 -0.29
CA MET A 1 7.20 -10.41 -1.61
C MET A 1 5.80 -10.60 -2.21
N PRO A 2 5.13 -9.56 -2.72
CA PRO A 2 3.80 -9.71 -3.34
C PRO A 2 3.89 -10.54 -4.63
N TYR A 3 2.87 -11.37 -4.89
CA TYR A 3 2.77 -12.14 -6.14
C TYR A 3 2.77 -11.21 -7.36
N PRO A 4 3.44 -11.58 -8.48
CA PRO A 4 3.47 -10.77 -9.70
C PRO A 4 2.08 -10.45 -10.25
N GLN A 5 1.86 -9.23 -10.74
CA GLN A 5 0.54 -8.79 -11.20
C GLN A 5 -0.03 -9.67 -12.33
N ALA A 6 0.79 -9.95 -13.35
CA ALA A 6 0.41 -10.82 -14.47
C ALA A 6 0.03 -12.25 -14.05
N MET A 7 0.51 -12.72 -12.88
CA MET A 7 0.09 -14.01 -12.34
C MET A 7 -1.35 -13.94 -11.79
N ARG A 8 -1.71 -12.84 -11.12
CA ARG A 8 -3.04 -12.63 -10.55
C ARG A 8 -4.09 -12.52 -11.63
N GLU A 9 -3.80 -11.71 -12.64
CA GLU A 9 -4.67 -11.50 -13.80
C GLU A 9 -4.95 -12.82 -14.52
N ARG A 10 -3.90 -13.61 -14.80
CA ARG A 10 -4.08 -14.93 -15.42
C ARG A 10 -4.87 -15.90 -14.55
N ALA A 11 -4.65 -15.92 -13.23
CA ALA A 11 -5.42 -16.77 -12.32
C ALA A 11 -6.91 -16.41 -12.30
N ILE A 12 -7.23 -15.12 -12.42
CA ILE A 12 -8.62 -14.63 -12.40
C ILE A 12 -9.30 -14.85 -13.74
N ALA A 13 -8.62 -14.57 -14.85
CA ALA A 13 -9.11 -14.90 -16.19
C ALA A 13 -9.38 -16.42 -16.34
N ALA A 14 -8.49 -17.26 -15.81
CA ALA A 14 -8.70 -18.71 -15.75
C ALA A 14 -10.01 -19.11 -15.05
N HIS A 15 -10.40 -18.41 -13.98
CA HIS A 15 -11.66 -18.68 -13.28
C HIS A 15 -12.88 -18.06 -13.97
N LEU A 16 -12.81 -16.79 -14.36
CA LEU A 16 -13.96 -16.01 -14.84
C LEU A 16 -14.24 -16.22 -16.33
N GLU A 17 -13.21 -16.30 -17.16
CA GLU A 17 -13.34 -16.40 -18.61
C GLU A 17 -13.32 -17.87 -19.07
N GLN A 18 -12.46 -18.69 -18.45
CA GLN A 18 -12.29 -20.09 -18.83
C GLN A 18 -13.13 -21.05 -17.96
N GLY A 19 -13.81 -20.53 -16.93
CA GLY A 19 -14.72 -21.31 -16.08
C GLY A 19 -14.03 -22.34 -15.18
N MET A 20 -12.71 -22.27 -14.99
CA MET A 20 -11.99 -23.23 -14.14
C MET A 20 -12.50 -23.17 -12.71
N LYS A 21 -12.52 -24.32 -12.03
CA LYS A 21 -12.83 -24.31 -10.61
C LYS A 21 -11.72 -23.64 -9.86
N LYS A 22 -12.16 -22.91 -8.86
CA LYS A 22 -11.37 -22.13 -7.92
C LYS A 22 -10.27 -22.99 -7.22
N ILE A 23 -10.46 -24.32 -7.08
CA ILE A 23 -9.45 -25.28 -6.57
C ILE A 23 -8.39 -25.61 -7.63
N GLU A 24 -8.80 -25.79 -8.88
CA GLU A 24 -7.90 -26.11 -10.00
C GLU A 24 -6.94 -24.95 -10.26
N VAL A 25 -7.45 -23.72 -10.24
CA VAL A 25 -6.62 -22.50 -10.33
C VAL A 25 -5.57 -22.48 -9.22
N CYS A 26 -5.96 -22.74 -7.97
CA CYS A 26 -5.01 -22.76 -6.85
C CYS A 26 -3.90 -23.80 -7.05
N ARG A 27 -4.24 -24.98 -7.58
CA ARG A 27 -3.28 -26.05 -7.86
C ARG A 27 -2.32 -25.70 -9.00
N ILE A 28 -2.83 -25.12 -10.10
CA ILE A 28 -2.03 -24.73 -11.27
C ILE A 28 -1.05 -23.62 -10.91
N PHE A 29 -1.52 -22.60 -10.19
CA PHE A 29 -0.73 -21.42 -9.85
C PHE A 29 0.08 -21.59 -8.56
N GLY A 30 -0.08 -22.70 -7.84
CA GLY A 30 0.64 -22.96 -6.58
C GLY A 30 0.29 -21.96 -5.47
N ILE A 31 -0.95 -21.46 -5.46
CA ILE A 31 -1.41 -20.45 -4.50
C ILE A 31 -2.42 -21.04 -3.52
N GLN A 32 -2.47 -20.47 -2.32
CA GLN A 32 -3.48 -20.84 -1.34
C GLN A 32 -4.86 -20.34 -1.76
N ARG A 33 -5.90 -21.10 -1.41
CA ARG A 33 -7.28 -20.74 -1.70
C ARG A 33 -7.68 -19.38 -1.14
N ARG A 34 -7.28 -19.09 0.10
CA ARG A 34 -7.53 -17.79 0.72
C ARG A 34 -6.97 -16.63 -0.11
N THR A 35 -5.74 -16.75 -0.61
CA THR A 35 -5.10 -15.74 -1.45
C THR A 35 -5.90 -15.50 -2.73
N PHE A 36 -6.36 -16.57 -3.37
CA PHE A 36 -7.17 -16.45 -4.58
C PHE A 36 -8.54 -15.81 -4.31
N ASP A 37 -9.20 -16.17 -3.21
CA ASP A 37 -10.46 -15.55 -2.81
C ASP A 37 -10.30 -14.06 -2.48
N GLU A 38 -9.18 -13.65 -1.87
CA GLU A 38 -8.85 -12.23 -1.64
C GLU A 38 -8.70 -11.46 -2.96
N TRP A 39 -8.08 -12.05 -3.98
CA TRP A 39 -7.94 -11.40 -5.29
C TRP A 39 -9.27 -11.27 -6.02
N LEU A 40 -10.14 -12.28 -5.96
CA LEU A 40 -11.48 -12.21 -6.57
C LEU A 40 -12.32 -11.12 -5.91
N ARG A 41 -12.30 -11.01 -4.57
CA ARG A 41 -12.99 -9.93 -3.85
C ARG A 41 -12.48 -8.54 -4.25
N ALA A 42 -11.16 -8.40 -4.42
CA ALA A 42 -10.59 -7.14 -4.89
C ALA A 42 -11.06 -6.82 -6.34
N TYR A 43 -11.08 -7.83 -7.21
CA TYR A 43 -11.54 -7.69 -8.59
C TYR A 43 -13.01 -7.30 -8.67
N GLU A 44 -13.89 -7.97 -7.92
CA GLU A 44 -15.33 -7.66 -7.89
C GLU A 44 -15.60 -6.23 -7.41
N LYS A 45 -14.81 -5.74 -6.45
CA LYS A 45 -14.99 -4.41 -5.87
C LYS A 45 -14.47 -3.29 -6.76
N GLU A 46 -13.29 -3.47 -7.35
CA GLU A 46 -12.52 -2.37 -7.95
C GLU A 46 -12.28 -2.56 -9.46
N GLY A 47 -12.69 -3.71 -10.02
CA GLY A 47 -12.32 -4.15 -11.38
C GLY A 47 -10.83 -4.44 -11.53
N ARG A 48 -10.10 -4.52 -10.41
CA ARG A 48 -8.62 -4.51 -10.36
C ARG A 48 -8.12 -5.42 -9.25
N THR A 49 -6.89 -5.92 -9.40
CA THR A 49 -6.34 -7.01 -8.55
C THR A 49 -4.94 -6.70 -8.03
N TYR A 50 -4.54 -5.43 -8.22
CA TYR A 50 -3.24 -4.92 -7.83
C TYR A 50 -2.94 -5.23 -6.36
N ALA A 51 -1.68 -5.54 -6.09
CA ALA A 51 -1.23 -5.58 -4.71
C ALA A 51 -1.52 -4.22 -4.08
N LYS A 52 -2.04 -4.23 -2.84
CA LYS A 52 -2.07 -2.99 -2.06
C LYS A 52 -0.65 -2.45 -2.04
N ALA A 53 -0.42 -1.30 -2.65
CA ALA A 53 0.87 -0.64 -2.76
C ALA A 53 1.29 -0.02 -1.41
N LYS A 54 1.06 -0.72 -0.30
CA LYS A 54 1.57 -0.35 1.02
C LYS A 54 3.07 -0.61 1.05
N TYR A 55 3.82 0.12 0.22
CA TYR A 55 5.08 0.67 0.69
C TYR A 55 4.74 1.44 1.96
N GLN A 56 5.51 1.23 3.02
CA GLN A 56 5.34 1.95 4.29
C GLN A 56 5.39 3.44 3.97
N GLN A 57 4.23 4.09 3.83
CA GLN A 57 4.18 5.54 4.03
C GLN A 57 4.59 5.69 5.48
N GLY A 58 5.78 6.23 5.71
CA GLY A 58 6.19 6.64 7.05
C GLY A 58 5.07 7.46 7.68
N HIS A 59 5.04 7.48 9.01
CA HIS A 59 4.06 8.28 9.73
C HIS A 59 3.99 9.69 9.15
N SER A 60 2.78 10.28 9.12
CA SER A 60 2.56 11.68 8.75
C SER A 60 3.65 12.56 9.35
N HIS A 61 4.24 13.43 8.51
CA HIS A 61 5.31 14.33 8.95
C HIS A 61 4.84 15.14 10.17
N HIS A 62 5.68 15.21 11.22
CA HIS A 62 5.36 15.94 12.46
C HIS A 62 5.27 17.46 12.24
N VAL A 63 5.82 17.94 11.12
CA VAL A 63 5.71 19.33 10.66
C VAL A 63 4.58 19.39 9.63
N GLU A 64 3.42 19.84 10.08
CA GLU A 64 2.24 20.00 9.23
C GLU A 64 2.28 21.31 8.42
N ASP A 65 2.94 22.34 8.96
CA ASP A 65 3.14 23.64 8.32
C ASP A 65 4.62 23.89 8.03
N ILE A 66 5.01 23.65 6.77
CA ILE A 66 6.38 23.81 6.30
C ILE A 66 6.79 25.28 6.26
N GLU A 67 5.88 26.20 5.97
CA GLU A 67 6.21 27.62 5.85
C GLU A 67 6.40 28.26 7.23
N ALA A 68 5.56 27.91 8.21
CA ALA A 68 5.78 28.32 9.61
C ALA A 68 7.11 27.79 10.15
N PHE A 69 7.50 26.56 9.79
CA PHE A 69 8.79 26.00 10.18
C PHE A 69 9.97 26.71 9.52
N ARG A 70 9.86 27.11 8.24
CA ARG A 70 10.89 27.90 7.58
C ARG A 70 11.08 29.27 8.22
N LEU A 71 9.99 29.96 8.53
CA LEU A 71 10.04 31.25 9.20
C LEU A 71 10.69 31.14 10.59
N PHE A 72 10.36 30.06 11.33
CA PHE A 72 11.00 29.76 12.61
C PHE A 72 12.52 29.56 12.51
N LEU A 73 13.03 28.99 11.41
CA LEU A 73 14.47 28.81 11.19
C LEU A 73 15.21 30.10 10.79
N GLU A 74 14.48 31.11 10.31
CA GLU A 74 15.04 32.43 9.96
C GLU A 74 15.19 33.36 11.19
N GLU A 75 14.61 32.98 12.34
CA GLU A 75 14.84 33.66 13.62
C GLU A 75 16.31 33.51 14.08
N PRO A 76 16.86 34.50 14.82
CA PRO A 76 18.26 34.51 15.20
C PRO A 76 18.69 33.23 15.92
N PRO A 77 19.97 32.81 15.78
CA PRO A 77 20.41 31.50 16.21
C PRO A 77 20.22 31.30 17.71
N PHE A 78 19.37 30.35 18.06
CA PHE A 78 19.27 29.80 19.41
C PHE A 78 20.46 28.87 19.64
N ASN A 79 21.17 29.06 20.76
CA ASN A 79 22.35 28.25 21.08
C ASN A 79 21.95 26.95 21.79
N THR A 80 20.80 26.94 22.47
CA THR A 80 20.30 25.78 23.20
C THR A 80 18.79 25.60 23.04
N ILE A 81 18.29 24.37 23.22
CA ILE A 81 16.84 24.06 23.18
C ILE A 81 16.03 24.80 24.26
N TYR A 82 16.68 25.30 25.31
CA TYR A 82 16.02 26.06 26.37
C TYR A 82 15.69 27.49 25.96
N ASP A 83 16.36 27.99 24.92
CA ASP A 83 16.10 29.33 24.38
C ASP A 83 14.75 29.39 23.63
N LEU A 84 14.11 28.22 23.42
CA LEU A 84 12.83 28.06 22.74
C LEU A 84 11.61 28.04 23.69
N HIS A 85 11.79 28.26 24.99
CA HIS A 85 10.68 28.28 25.95
C HIS A 85 10.10 29.69 26.11
N PRO A 86 8.79 29.92 25.86
CA PRO A 86 8.17 31.22 26.17
C PRO A 86 8.08 31.42 27.69
N LEU A 87 8.38 32.63 28.17
CA LEU A 87 8.10 33.09 29.53
C LEU A 87 6.60 33.31 29.74
#